data_AF-A0A4P5XV71-F1
#
_entry.id   AF-A0A4P5XV71-F1
#
_cell.length_a   1.000
_cell.length_b   1.000
_cell.length_c   1.000
_cell.angle_alpha   90.00
_cell.angle_beta   90.00
_cell.angle_gamma   90.00
#
_symmetry.space_group_name_H-M   'P 1'
#
loop_
_entity.id
_entity.type
_entity.pdbx_description
1 polymer ?
#
loop_
_entity_poly.entity_id
_entity_poly.type
_entity_poly.pdbx_seq_one_letter_code
_entity_poly.pdbx_strand_id
1 'polypeptide(L)'
;MVDANLTKQQSPPSDSTVLAETKKLLPRLSQSDIEHYVILSDASPIDVTMVGTLLEATFVKYIEVCNTLGWKPRPLRHKLVAVVFREQRDYNEFAAKYDKVNKSWAVGYYSPFTDRLVFYKSESGEDVQKVVRQLDSQQRKVQQVEQSQQAAGHALRPNVDLAHVKNQLAAEHDRINDLVAGTFVSTAVHEAAHQLFFHTDVQRSGASYPLWLAEGLATNFETERTDIHFGFQVDNWRRRDSFQLACDKDMIIPLQIVLTQDHFTDETNSNEAVGFFYAQAYALTNWLLRERPTELRLYLESLRDGSFAVAQDRQKNFEAIFGSVARLERNWVRYEGRRQKEFLTSPFAKSVLAKMPTAAKTIPADTAKSDMPQPNTAPNQSSTTTLETTTQSGRQSAPIPPK
;
A
#
# COMPACT_ATOMS: atom_id res chain seq x y z
N MET A 1 -38.66 -3.80 9.71
CA MET A 1 -37.52 -3.81 10.65
C MET A 1 -36.99 -2.39 10.68
N VAL A 2 -36.80 -1.81 11.86
CA VAL A 2 -36.26 -0.44 11.97
C VAL A 2 -34.84 -0.47 11.40
N ASP A 3 -34.55 0.34 10.39
CA ASP A 3 -33.21 0.51 9.81
C ASP A 3 -32.27 1.06 10.89
N ALA A 4 -31.67 0.17 11.69
CA ALA A 4 -30.61 0.54 12.61
C ALA A 4 -29.37 0.89 11.78
N ASN A 5 -28.90 2.13 11.87
CA ASN A 5 -27.61 2.51 11.30
C ASN A 5 -26.48 1.83 12.10
N LEU A 6 -25.41 1.43 11.42
CA LEU A 6 -24.20 0.93 12.09
C LEU A 6 -23.63 2.02 13.03
N THR A 7 -23.32 1.63 14.27
CA THR A 7 -22.72 2.52 15.28
C THR A 7 -21.42 1.94 15.79
N LYS A 8 -20.60 2.79 16.43
CA LYS A 8 -19.32 2.40 17.01
C LYS A 8 -19.43 1.41 18.18
N GLN A 9 -20.62 1.24 18.79
CA GLN A 9 -20.83 0.42 19.99
C GLN A 9 -21.44 -0.95 19.68
N GLN A 10 -21.62 -1.28 18.41
CA GLN A 10 -22.24 -2.55 18.04
C GLN A 10 -21.19 -3.66 18.05
N SER A 11 -21.22 -4.56 19.04
CA SER A 11 -20.46 -5.82 18.99
C SER A 11 -21.25 -6.88 18.22
N PRO A 12 -20.87 -7.22 16.97
CA PRO A 12 -21.56 -8.24 16.20
C PRO A 12 -21.17 -9.66 16.67
N PRO A 13 -21.94 -10.69 16.30
CA PRO A 13 -21.60 -12.07 16.64
C PRO A 13 -20.26 -12.48 16.00
N SER A 14 -19.44 -13.23 16.74
CA SER A 14 -18.18 -13.78 16.21
C SER A 14 -18.41 -14.88 15.18
N ASP A 15 -19.43 -15.71 15.40
CA ASP A 15 -19.71 -16.85 14.53
C ASP A 15 -20.25 -16.39 13.16
N SER A 16 -19.62 -16.89 12.10
CA SER A 16 -20.02 -16.63 10.72
C SER A 16 -19.58 -17.75 9.80
N THR A 17 -20.27 -17.90 8.66
CA THR A 17 -19.86 -18.81 7.59
C THR A 17 -18.45 -18.47 7.10
N VAL A 18 -18.14 -17.17 6.96
CA VAL A 18 -16.81 -16.69 6.56
C VAL A 18 -15.72 -17.18 7.51
N LEU A 19 -15.94 -17.05 8.82
CA LEU A 19 -15.00 -17.53 9.84
C LEU A 19 -14.85 -19.06 9.78
N ALA A 20 -15.95 -19.79 9.70
CA ALA A 20 -15.95 -21.26 9.67
C ALA A 20 -15.20 -21.81 8.44
N GLU A 21 -15.46 -21.24 7.26
CA GLU A 21 -14.77 -21.60 6.02
C GLU A 21 -13.28 -21.25 6.09
N THR A 22 -12.93 -20.07 6.58
CA THR A 22 -11.53 -19.65 6.70
C THR A 22 -10.75 -20.55 7.68
N LYS A 23 -11.34 -20.90 8.83
CA LYS A 23 -10.76 -21.86 9.78
C LYS A 23 -10.53 -23.24 9.17
N LYS A 24 -11.44 -23.71 8.33
CA LYS A 24 -11.30 -25.01 7.65
C LYS A 24 -10.06 -25.04 6.75
N LEU A 25 -9.71 -23.90 6.14
CA LEU A 25 -8.51 -23.76 5.32
C LEU A 25 -7.23 -23.62 6.17
N LEU A 26 -7.37 -23.04 7.37
CA LEU A 26 -6.27 -22.63 8.24
C LEU A 26 -6.41 -23.19 9.68
N PRO A 27 -6.51 -24.51 9.86
CA PRO A 27 -6.87 -25.12 11.16
C PRO A 27 -5.80 -24.98 12.25
N ARG A 28 -4.60 -24.53 11.89
CA ARG A 28 -3.46 -24.35 12.81
C ARG A 28 -3.31 -22.92 13.33
N LEU A 29 -4.04 -21.96 12.76
CA LEU A 29 -3.96 -20.58 13.21
C LEU A 29 -4.75 -20.38 14.51
N SER A 30 -4.20 -19.56 15.40
CA SER A 30 -4.87 -19.17 16.64
C SER A 30 -5.93 -18.11 16.36
N GLN A 31 -7.06 -18.19 17.05
CA GLN A 31 -8.12 -17.17 16.97
C GLN A 31 -7.94 -16.12 18.07
N SER A 32 -8.14 -14.85 17.73
CA SER A 32 -8.30 -13.73 18.66
C SER A 32 -9.58 -12.98 18.32
N ASP A 33 -10.50 -12.90 19.29
CA ASP A 33 -11.72 -12.12 19.20
C ASP A 33 -11.48 -10.72 19.76
N ILE A 34 -11.70 -9.71 18.94
CA ILE A 34 -11.73 -8.29 19.35
C ILE A 34 -13.13 -7.72 19.12
N GLU A 35 -13.35 -6.42 19.29
CA GLU A 35 -14.70 -5.83 19.36
C GLU A 35 -15.49 -6.04 18.06
N HIS A 36 -14.90 -5.67 16.92
CA HIS A 36 -15.53 -5.75 15.60
C HIS A 36 -14.90 -6.80 14.66
N TYR A 37 -13.76 -7.41 15.06
CA TYR A 37 -13.03 -8.37 14.23
C TYR A 37 -12.77 -9.71 14.93
N VAL A 38 -12.57 -10.75 14.12
CA VAL A 38 -11.94 -12.01 14.51
C VAL A 38 -10.66 -12.17 13.68
N ILE A 39 -9.54 -12.32 14.36
CA ILE A 39 -8.21 -12.47 13.74
C ILE A 39 -7.75 -13.92 13.87
N LEU A 40 -7.44 -14.57 12.75
CA LEU A 40 -6.77 -15.87 12.68
C LEU A 40 -5.27 -15.63 12.38
N SER A 41 -4.37 -16.11 13.23
CA SER A 41 -2.95 -15.80 13.09
C SER A 41 -2.00 -16.85 13.67
N ASP A 42 -0.80 -16.93 13.11
CA ASP A 42 0.39 -17.60 13.67
C ASP A 42 1.50 -16.60 14.07
N ALA A 43 1.21 -15.30 14.00
CA ALA A 43 2.07 -14.24 14.48
C ALA A 43 2.06 -14.15 16.03
N SER A 44 2.96 -13.34 16.58
CA SER A 44 3.03 -13.17 18.03
C SER A 44 1.79 -12.47 18.58
N PRO A 45 1.42 -12.66 19.87
CA PRO A 45 0.31 -11.94 20.50
C PRO A 45 0.42 -10.41 20.43
N ILE A 46 1.66 -9.89 20.43
CA ILE A 46 1.96 -8.46 20.29
C ILE A 46 1.58 -7.99 18.88
N ASP A 47 1.99 -8.72 17.84
CA ASP A 47 1.66 -8.38 16.45
C ASP A 47 0.14 -8.43 16.22
N VAL A 48 -0.54 -9.45 16.76
CA VAL A 48 -2.02 -9.59 16.67
C VAL A 48 -2.72 -8.42 17.35
N THR A 49 -2.23 -7.99 18.52
CA THR A 49 -2.77 -6.83 19.24
C THR A 49 -2.58 -5.54 18.44
N MET A 50 -1.39 -5.33 17.87
CA MET A 50 -1.09 -4.16 17.04
C MET A 50 -2.01 -4.10 15.80
N VAL A 51 -2.16 -5.21 15.07
CA VAL A 51 -3.07 -5.28 13.92
C VAL A 51 -4.52 -5.06 14.37
N GLY A 52 -4.95 -5.67 15.46
CA GLY A 52 -6.29 -5.48 16.02
C GLY A 52 -6.58 -4.01 16.35
N THR A 53 -5.67 -3.32 17.05
CA THR A 53 -5.80 -1.89 17.35
C THR A 53 -5.90 -1.03 16.08
N LEU A 54 -5.11 -1.35 15.05
CA LEU A 54 -5.17 -0.67 13.76
C LEU A 54 -6.53 -0.86 13.06
N LEU A 55 -7.06 -2.08 13.04
CA LEU A 55 -8.33 -2.40 12.40
C LEU A 55 -9.50 -1.72 13.13
N GLU A 56 -9.48 -1.71 14.46
CA GLU A 56 -10.49 -0.99 15.27
C GLU A 56 -10.43 0.52 15.04
N ALA A 57 -9.23 1.12 14.99
CA ALA A 57 -9.09 2.54 14.67
C ALA A 57 -9.64 2.88 13.28
N THR A 58 -9.44 1.99 12.30
CA THR A 58 -10.00 2.12 10.95
C THR A 58 -11.52 2.05 10.96
N PHE A 59 -12.10 1.09 11.69
CA PHE A 59 -13.55 0.98 11.87
C PHE A 59 -14.15 2.24 12.48
N VAL A 60 -13.56 2.74 13.57
CA VAL A 60 -14.00 3.98 14.23
C VAL A 60 -13.97 5.16 13.26
N LYS A 61 -12.89 5.30 12.48
CA LYS A 61 -12.78 6.36 11.48
C LYS A 61 -13.81 6.19 10.35
N TYR A 62 -14.05 4.96 9.90
CA TYR A 62 -15.04 4.65 8.88
C TYR A 62 -16.45 5.12 9.26
N ILE A 63 -16.86 4.88 10.51
CA ILE A 63 -18.15 5.35 11.02
C ILE A 63 -18.22 6.88 11.04
N GLU A 64 -17.15 7.57 11.44
CA GLU A 64 -17.09 9.04 11.41
C GLU A 64 -17.25 9.59 9.99
N VAL A 65 -16.55 8.99 9.03
CA VAL A 65 -16.63 9.36 7.61
C VAL A 65 -18.05 9.15 7.09
N CYS A 66 -18.65 7.98 7.33
CA CYS A 66 -20.02 7.71 6.92
C CYS A 66 -21.01 8.71 7.50
N ASN A 67 -20.91 9.00 8.81
CA ASN A 67 -21.78 9.97 9.49
C ASN A 67 -21.62 11.38 8.91
N THR A 68 -20.38 11.80 8.66
CA THR A 68 -20.08 13.14 8.12
C THR A 68 -20.65 13.31 6.71
N LEU A 69 -20.61 12.26 5.90
CA LEU A 69 -21.07 12.27 4.51
C LEU A 69 -22.55 11.92 4.36
N GLY A 70 -23.24 11.60 5.46
CA GLY A 70 -24.63 11.14 5.45
C GLY A 70 -24.82 9.79 4.75
N TRP A 71 -23.76 8.96 4.69
CA TRP A 71 -23.85 7.60 4.19
C TRP A 71 -24.52 6.71 5.23
N LYS A 72 -25.27 5.71 4.75
CA LYS A 72 -26.05 4.80 5.59
C LYS A 72 -25.50 3.37 5.48
N PRO A 73 -24.36 3.07 6.13
CA PRO A 73 -23.83 1.71 6.17
C PRO A 73 -24.79 0.79 6.92
N ARG A 74 -24.98 -0.43 6.40
CA ARG A 74 -25.72 -1.48 7.09
C ARG A 74 -24.95 -1.95 8.34
N PRO A 75 -25.66 -2.43 9.38
CA PRO A 75 -25.04 -3.07 10.54
C PRO A 75 -24.08 -4.20 10.15
N LEU A 76 -23.06 -4.43 10.96
CA LEU A 76 -22.20 -5.61 10.83
C LEU A 76 -23.05 -6.86 11.07
N ARG A 77 -23.03 -7.80 10.13
CA ARG A 77 -23.78 -9.06 10.24
C ARG A 77 -23.09 -10.03 11.19
N HIS A 78 -21.76 -9.96 11.22
CA HIS A 78 -20.86 -10.69 12.09
C HIS A 78 -19.56 -9.89 12.23
N LYS A 79 -18.68 -10.31 13.14
CA LYS A 79 -17.34 -9.74 13.20
C LYS A 79 -16.61 -9.94 11.88
N LEU A 80 -15.85 -8.93 11.48
CA LEU A 80 -15.05 -8.91 10.28
C LEU A 80 -13.89 -9.91 10.43
N VAL A 81 -13.62 -10.71 9.41
CA VAL A 81 -12.59 -11.76 9.48
C VAL A 81 -11.28 -11.23 8.91
N ALA A 82 -10.21 -11.35 9.68
CA ALA A 82 -8.85 -11.07 9.25
C ALA A 82 -7.94 -12.29 9.46
N VAL A 83 -6.99 -12.49 8.56
CA VAL A 83 -5.93 -13.49 8.63
C VAL A 83 -4.59 -12.78 8.64
N VAL A 84 -3.72 -13.09 9.59
CA VAL A 84 -2.38 -12.49 9.70
C VAL A 84 -1.35 -13.61 9.72
N PHE A 85 -0.57 -13.71 8.65
CA PHE A 85 0.54 -14.64 8.56
C PHE A 85 1.81 -14.05 9.14
N ARG A 86 2.59 -14.87 9.84
CA ARG A 86 3.93 -14.50 10.31
C ARG A 86 4.92 -14.37 9.16
N GLU A 87 4.79 -15.18 8.12
CA GLU A 87 5.75 -15.29 7.01
C GLU A 87 5.08 -14.95 5.66
N GLN A 88 5.77 -14.17 4.82
CA GLN A 88 5.32 -13.81 3.47
C GLN A 88 5.04 -15.05 2.59
N ARG A 89 5.83 -16.12 2.76
CA ARG A 89 5.66 -17.34 1.97
C ARG A 89 4.28 -17.96 2.18
N ASP A 90 3.87 -18.13 3.44
CA ASP A 90 2.62 -18.79 3.78
C ASP A 90 1.41 -17.94 3.34
N TYR A 91 1.56 -16.60 3.40
CA TYR A 91 0.64 -15.65 2.79
C TYR A 91 0.52 -15.83 1.27
N ASN A 92 1.65 -15.86 0.54
CA ASN A 92 1.64 -16.00 -0.92
C ASN A 92 1.03 -17.34 -1.35
N GLU A 93 1.36 -18.43 -0.64
CA GLU A 93 0.79 -19.75 -0.87
C GLU A 93 -0.73 -19.74 -0.65
N PHE A 94 -1.20 -19.12 0.43
CA PHE A 94 -2.63 -18.99 0.72
C PHE A 94 -3.35 -18.16 -0.36
N ALA A 95 -2.81 -16.98 -0.67
CA ALA A 95 -3.36 -16.02 -1.62
C ALA A 95 -3.55 -16.63 -3.02
N ALA A 96 -2.51 -17.27 -3.55
CA ALA A 96 -2.55 -17.90 -4.87
C ALA A 96 -3.50 -19.11 -4.90
N LYS A 97 -3.46 -19.93 -3.85
CA LYS A 97 -4.21 -21.19 -3.82
C LYS A 97 -5.71 -20.97 -3.63
N TYR A 98 -6.11 -20.17 -2.64
CA TYR A 98 -7.49 -20.09 -2.17
C TYR A 98 -8.23 -18.87 -2.69
N ASP A 99 -7.57 -17.71 -2.78
CA ASP A 99 -8.24 -16.45 -3.17
C ASP A 99 -7.90 -15.99 -4.60
N LYS A 100 -7.02 -16.73 -5.30
CA LYS A 100 -6.57 -16.45 -6.67
C LYS A 100 -5.92 -15.07 -6.83
N VAL A 101 -5.31 -14.59 -5.75
CA VAL A 101 -4.56 -13.34 -5.72
C VAL A 101 -3.09 -13.64 -5.98
N ASN A 102 -2.57 -13.14 -7.10
CA ASN A 102 -1.16 -13.28 -7.50
C ASN A 102 -0.41 -11.94 -7.40
N LYS A 103 -0.64 -11.17 -6.33
CA LYS A 103 0.06 -9.91 -6.05
C LYS A 103 1.15 -10.15 -4.99
N SER A 104 2.27 -10.74 -5.38
CA SER A 104 3.37 -11.10 -4.45
C SER A 104 3.99 -9.91 -3.72
N TRP A 105 3.80 -8.69 -4.24
CA TRP A 105 4.32 -7.45 -3.68
C TRP A 105 3.40 -6.78 -2.66
N ALA A 106 2.12 -7.15 -2.60
CA ALA A 106 1.18 -6.52 -1.67
C ALA A 106 1.38 -7.12 -0.26
N VAL A 107 1.46 -6.26 0.77
CA VAL A 107 1.56 -6.71 2.17
C VAL A 107 0.22 -7.18 2.77
N GLY A 108 -0.86 -7.00 2.00
CA GLY A 108 -2.20 -7.47 2.32
C GLY A 108 -3.16 -7.34 1.15
N TYR A 109 -4.32 -7.98 1.27
CA TYR A 109 -5.47 -7.78 0.38
C TYR A 109 -6.78 -8.05 1.12
N TYR A 110 -7.86 -7.40 0.68
CA TYR A 110 -9.22 -7.81 0.94
C TYR A 110 -9.75 -8.67 -0.23
N SER A 111 -10.44 -9.77 0.08
CA SER A 111 -11.15 -10.58 -0.90
C SER A 111 -12.66 -10.32 -0.81
N PRO A 112 -13.28 -9.61 -1.77
CA PRO A 112 -14.73 -9.35 -1.77
C PRO A 112 -15.58 -10.62 -1.90
N PHE A 113 -15.04 -11.68 -2.52
CA PHE A 113 -15.75 -12.93 -2.73
C PHE A 113 -15.88 -13.76 -1.45
N THR A 114 -14.84 -13.73 -0.62
CA THR A 114 -14.76 -14.54 0.60
C THR A 114 -14.85 -13.68 1.86
N ASP A 115 -15.04 -12.38 1.70
CA ASP A 115 -15.23 -11.36 2.73
C ASP A 115 -14.23 -11.44 3.90
N ARG A 116 -12.96 -11.71 3.56
CA ARG A 116 -11.85 -11.77 4.52
C ARG A 116 -10.71 -10.87 4.09
N LEU A 117 -10.05 -10.34 5.11
CA LEU A 117 -8.86 -9.55 5.02
C LEU A 117 -7.65 -10.45 5.29
N VAL A 118 -6.58 -10.33 4.51
CA VAL A 118 -5.41 -11.20 4.63
C VAL A 118 -4.14 -10.37 4.59
N PHE A 119 -3.26 -10.56 5.57
CA PHE A 119 -2.00 -9.85 5.74
C PHE A 119 -0.85 -10.81 6.01
N TYR A 120 0.37 -10.30 5.87
CA TYR A 120 1.53 -10.86 6.53
C TYR A 120 2.34 -9.80 7.26
N LYS A 121 3.18 -10.23 8.21
CA LYS A 121 4.10 -9.35 8.93
C LYS A 121 5.11 -8.74 7.97
N SER A 122 5.07 -7.42 7.77
CA SER A 122 5.85 -6.73 6.72
C SER A 122 7.37 -6.89 6.88
N GLU A 123 7.86 -7.12 8.08
CA GLU A 123 9.27 -7.43 8.35
C GLU A 123 9.71 -8.76 7.72
N SER A 124 8.79 -9.70 7.46
CA SER A 124 9.09 -10.94 6.74
C SER A 124 9.16 -10.77 5.22
N GLY A 125 8.87 -9.57 4.70
CA GLY A 125 8.92 -9.27 3.27
C GLY A 125 10.33 -9.43 2.71
N GLU A 126 10.47 -10.09 1.56
CA GLU A 126 11.79 -10.41 0.99
C GLU A 126 12.68 -9.18 0.78
N ASP A 127 12.13 -8.08 0.29
CA ASP A 127 12.87 -6.85 0.05
C ASP A 127 13.26 -6.16 1.35
N VAL A 128 12.39 -6.19 2.36
CA VAL A 128 12.70 -5.72 3.71
C VAL A 128 13.85 -6.54 4.30
N GLN A 129 13.77 -7.87 4.20
CA GLN A 129 14.81 -8.78 4.68
C GLN A 129 16.15 -8.59 3.94
N LYS A 130 16.14 -8.23 2.64
CA LYS A 130 17.38 -7.88 1.92
C LYS A 130 18.01 -6.61 2.51
N VAL A 131 17.22 -5.57 2.73
CA VAL A 131 17.69 -4.30 3.30
C VAL A 131 18.21 -4.49 4.73
N VAL A 132 17.45 -5.19 5.59
CA VAL A 132 17.85 -5.49 6.97
C VAL A 132 19.16 -6.28 7.01
N ARG A 133 19.32 -7.32 6.17
CA ARG A 133 20.59 -8.07 6.09
C ARG A 133 21.78 -7.22 5.67
N GLN A 134 21.57 -6.25 4.77
CA GLN A 134 22.61 -5.30 4.37
C GLN A 134 23.01 -4.40 5.54
N LEU A 135 22.05 -3.83 6.27
CA LEU A 135 22.31 -3.02 7.46
C LEU A 135 23.05 -3.82 8.54
N ASP A 136 22.60 -5.05 8.84
CA ASP A 136 23.25 -5.92 9.81
C ASP A 136 24.70 -6.24 9.44
N SER A 137 24.97 -6.39 8.13
CA SER A 137 26.33 -6.61 7.64
C SER A 137 27.22 -5.40 7.86
N GLN A 138 26.68 -4.19 7.69
CA GLN A 138 27.40 -2.94 7.99
C GLN A 138 27.63 -2.81 9.49
N GLN A 139 26.63 -3.14 10.31
CA GLN A 139 26.72 -3.08 11.77
C GLN A 139 27.80 -4.02 12.31
N ARG A 140 27.89 -5.24 11.77
CA ARG A 140 28.96 -6.19 12.11
C ARG A 140 30.35 -5.65 11.75
N LYS A 141 30.52 -5.01 10.59
CA LYS A 141 31.80 -4.39 10.21
C LYS A 141 32.19 -3.26 11.18
N VAL A 142 31.25 -2.42 11.56
CA VAL A 142 31.47 -1.34 12.55
C VAL A 142 31.86 -1.92 13.91
N GLN A 143 31.18 -2.98 14.37
CA GLN A 143 31.53 -3.68 15.60
C GLN A 143 32.93 -4.30 15.55
N GLN A 144 33.35 -4.87 14.42
CA GLN A 144 34.71 -5.40 14.25
C GLN A 144 35.78 -4.30 14.33
N VAL A 145 35.54 -3.15 13.70
CA VAL A 145 36.44 -1.99 13.80
C VAL A 145 36.52 -1.51 15.26
N GLU A 146 35.40 -1.42 15.95
CA GLU A 146 35.35 -1.03 17.36
C GLU A 146 36.15 -1.99 18.25
N GLN A 147 35.94 -3.30 18.09
CA GLN A 147 36.68 -4.33 18.83
C GLN A 147 38.19 -4.26 18.55
N SER A 148 38.60 -4.03 17.30
CA SER A 148 40.00 -3.90 16.95
C SER A 148 40.68 -2.67 17.59
N GLN A 149 39.96 -1.53 17.67
CA GLN A 149 40.46 -0.32 18.31
C GLN A 149 40.56 -0.46 19.84
N GLN A 150 39.60 -1.17 20.45
CA GLN A 150 39.63 -1.49 21.87
C GLN A 150 40.80 -2.42 22.21
N ALA A 151 41.06 -3.43 21.37
CA ALA A 151 42.18 -4.36 21.53
C ALA A 151 43.55 -3.68 21.34
N ALA A 152 43.64 -2.67 20.47
CA ALA A 152 44.88 -1.93 20.20
C ALA A 152 45.26 -0.90 21.30
N GLY A 153 44.54 -0.84 22.42
CA GLY A 153 44.84 0.09 23.52
C GLY A 153 44.47 1.56 23.24
N HIS A 154 43.74 1.84 22.15
CA HIS A 154 43.21 3.17 21.84
C HIS A 154 41.92 3.52 22.62
N ALA A 155 41.52 2.68 23.58
CA ALA A 155 40.30 2.82 24.38
C ALA A 155 40.19 4.12 25.22
N LEU A 156 41.27 4.90 25.34
CA LEU A 156 41.30 6.13 26.16
C LEU A 156 40.84 7.39 25.43
N ARG A 157 40.64 7.36 24.09
CA ARG A 157 40.13 8.52 23.33
C ARG A 157 38.89 8.13 22.50
N PRO A 158 37.75 8.83 22.63
CA PRO A 158 36.59 8.60 21.79
C PRO A 158 36.96 8.78 20.32
N ASN A 159 36.75 7.74 19.51
CA ASN A 159 36.83 7.86 18.06
C ASN A 159 35.51 8.49 17.57
N VAL A 160 35.55 9.81 17.38
CA VAL A 160 34.37 10.62 16.99
C VAL A 160 33.80 10.13 15.66
N ASP A 161 34.64 9.70 14.71
CA ASP A 161 34.20 9.17 13.42
C ASP A 161 33.46 7.84 13.56
N LEU A 162 33.97 6.94 14.41
CA LEU A 162 33.31 5.66 14.69
C LEU A 162 31.97 5.87 15.41
N ALA A 163 31.93 6.77 16.39
CA ALA A 163 30.69 7.13 17.08
C ALA A 163 29.66 7.75 16.13
N HIS A 164 30.11 8.61 15.21
CA HIS A 164 29.27 9.20 14.17
C HIS A 164 28.68 8.13 13.24
N VAL A 165 29.51 7.20 12.74
CA VAL A 165 29.07 6.09 11.88
C VAL A 165 28.06 5.18 12.61
N LYS A 166 28.28 4.87 13.89
CA LYS A 166 27.34 4.08 14.70
C LYS A 166 25.98 4.77 14.82
N ASN A 167 25.99 6.07 15.10
CA ASN A 167 24.76 6.85 15.25
C ASN A 167 24.01 6.98 13.91
N GLN A 168 24.73 7.18 12.80
CA GLN A 168 24.14 7.19 11.46
C GLN A 168 23.49 5.85 11.13
N LEU A 169 24.19 4.74 11.38
CA LEU A 169 23.66 3.41 11.07
C LEU A 169 22.43 3.06 11.92
N ALA A 170 22.45 3.40 13.21
CA ALA A 170 21.29 3.24 14.08
C ALA A 170 20.10 4.08 13.58
N ALA A 171 20.34 5.34 13.22
CA ALA A 171 19.30 6.22 12.68
C ALA A 171 18.73 5.70 11.34
N GLU A 172 19.55 5.13 10.45
CA GLU A 172 19.06 4.50 9.22
C GLU A 172 18.25 3.23 9.50
N HIS A 173 18.65 2.43 10.49
CA HIS A 173 17.90 1.25 10.91
C HIS A 173 16.51 1.64 11.43
N ASP A 174 16.44 2.63 12.32
CA ASP A 174 15.18 3.15 12.85
C ASP A 174 14.29 3.70 11.73
N ARG A 175 14.86 4.47 10.79
CA ARG A 175 14.12 5.00 9.62
C ARG A 175 13.51 3.92 8.75
N ILE A 176 14.26 2.83 8.49
CA ILE A 176 13.77 1.72 7.66
C ILE A 176 12.66 0.98 8.39
N ASN A 177 12.79 0.74 9.69
CA ASN A 177 11.72 0.12 10.48
C ASN A 177 10.46 0.98 10.49
N ASP A 178 10.59 2.29 10.69
CA ASP A 178 9.47 3.25 10.64
C ASP A 178 8.79 3.26 9.26
N LEU A 179 9.58 3.23 8.18
CA LEU A 179 9.06 3.18 6.81
C LEU A 179 8.28 1.89 6.53
N VAL A 180 8.81 0.74 6.97
CA VAL A 180 8.16 -0.56 6.81
C VAL A 180 6.86 -0.60 7.59
N ALA A 181 6.89 -0.18 8.86
CA ALA A 181 5.70 -0.11 9.71
C ALA A 181 4.65 0.84 9.11
N GLY A 182 5.04 2.04 8.68
CA GLY A 182 4.13 3.00 8.05
C GLY A 182 3.50 2.49 6.75
N THR A 183 4.28 1.76 5.93
CA THR A 183 3.79 1.15 4.68
C THR A 183 2.79 0.02 4.97
N PHE A 184 3.07 -0.80 5.98
CA PHE A 184 2.13 -1.81 6.47
C PHE A 184 0.82 -1.18 6.92
N VAL A 185 0.90 -0.16 7.78
CA VAL A 185 -0.27 0.54 8.31
C VAL A 185 -1.11 1.13 7.17
N SER A 186 -0.48 1.80 6.22
CA SER A 186 -1.16 2.38 5.06
C SER A 186 -1.92 1.33 4.25
N THR A 187 -1.29 0.18 3.99
CA THR A 187 -1.93 -0.91 3.24
C THR A 187 -3.05 -1.57 4.05
N ALA A 188 -2.81 -1.82 5.34
CA ALA A 188 -3.80 -2.47 6.19
C ALA A 188 -5.07 -1.63 6.35
N VAL A 189 -4.92 -0.31 6.50
CA VAL A 189 -6.06 0.62 6.56
C VAL A 189 -6.79 0.70 5.21
N HIS A 190 -6.06 0.70 4.09
CA HIS A 190 -6.63 0.66 2.74
C HIS A 190 -7.53 -0.57 2.54
N GLU A 191 -6.99 -1.76 2.81
CA GLU A 191 -7.72 -3.02 2.62
C GLU A 191 -8.88 -3.18 3.63
N ALA A 192 -8.68 -2.71 4.87
CA ALA A 192 -9.77 -2.66 5.85
C ALA A 192 -10.90 -1.72 5.42
N ALA A 193 -10.59 -0.59 4.77
CA ALA A 193 -11.61 0.30 4.20
C ALA A 193 -12.44 -0.42 3.12
N HIS A 194 -11.79 -1.17 2.21
CA HIS A 194 -12.50 -2.02 1.26
C HIS A 194 -13.43 -3.01 1.96
N GLN A 195 -12.92 -3.75 2.95
CA GLN A 195 -13.74 -4.70 3.71
C GLN A 195 -14.96 -4.02 4.33
N LEU A 196 -14.79 -2.84 4.94
CA LEU A 196 -15.89 -2.10 5.56
C LEU A 196 -16.92 -1.63 4.54
N PHE A 197 -16.49 -1.12 3.39
CA PHE A 197 -17.40 -0.70 2.33
C PHE A 197 -18.27 -1.87 1.83
N PHE A 198 -17.64 -3.03 1.59
CA PHE A 198 -18.34 -4.21 1.09
C PHE A 198 -19.19 -4.90 2.14
N HIS A 199 -18.68 -5.05 3.34
CA HIS A 199 -19.41 -5.72 4.41
C HIS A 199 -20.66 -4.94 4.83
N THR A 200 -20.65 -3.62 4.72
CA THR A 200 -21.77 -2.75 5.14
C THR A 200 -22.64 -2.24 3.98
N ASP A 201 -22.45 -2.75 2.75
CA ASP A 201 -23.19 -2.35 1.54
C ASP A 201 -23.13 -0.84 1.21
N VAL A 202 -22.06 -0.15 1.62
CA VAL A 202 -21.70 1.13 0.98
C VAL A 202 -21.24 0.86 -0.45
N GLN A 203 -20.45 -0.20 -0.64
CA GLN A 203 -20.26 -0.87 -1.92
C GLN A 203 -20.90 -2.26 -1.85
N ARG A 204 -21.95 -2.57 -2.61
CA ARG A 204 -22.60 -3.89 -2.52
C ARG A 204 -21.82 -4.95 -3.29
N SER A 205 -21.59 -6.11 -2.67
CA SER A 205 -20.98 -7.26 -3.37
C SER A 205 -21.77 -7.65 -4.62
N GLY A 206 -21.05 -7.88 -5.72
CA GLY A 206 -21.63 -8.21 -7.03
C GLY A 206 -22.07 -7.01 -7.89
N ALA A 207 -22.05 -5.79 -7.37
CA ALA A 207 -22.18 -4.59 -8.21
C ALA A 207 -20.84 -4.21 -8.86
N SER A 208 -20.88 -3.66 -10.08
CA SER A 208 -19.68 -3.21 -10.81
C SER A 208 -19.32 -1.79 -10.42
N TYR A 209 -18.44 -1.63 -9.44
CA TYR A 209 -17.86 -0.33 -9.10
C TYR A 209 -16.69 -0.02 -10.04
N PRO A 210 -16.60 1.20 -10.60
CA PRO A 210 -15.43 1.58 -11.38
C PRO A 210 -14.20 1.65 -10.47
N LEU A 211 -13.05 1.25 -11.01
CA LEU A 211 -11.82 1.08 -10.23
C LEU A 211 -11.40 2.37 -9.52
N TRP A 212 -11.49 3.51 -10.20
CA TRP A 212 -11.14 4.82 -9.62
C TRP A 212 -11.96 5.13 -8.36
N LEU A 213 -13.21 4.69 -8.28
CA LEU A 213 -14.08 4.97 -7.15
C LEU A 213 -13.75 4.05 -5.98
N ALA A 214 -13.62 2.75 -6.23
CA ALA A 214 -13.27 1.79 -5.18
C ALA A 214 -11.91 2.14 -4.56
N GLU A 215 -10.89 2.29 -5.39
CA GLU A 215 -9.52 2.61 -4.96
C GLU A 215 -9.42 4.03 -4.42
N GLY A 216 -10.11 4.98 -5.05
CA GLY A 216 -10.16 6.36 -4.59
C GLY A 216 -10.80 6.48 -3.21
N LEU A 217 -11.82 5.69 -2.87
CA LEU A 217 -12.40 5.70 -1.53
C LEU A 217 -11.44 5.10 -0.49
N ALA A 218 -10.80 3.96 -0.78
CA ALA A 218 -9.86 3.32 0.12
C ALA A 218 -8.60 4.17 0.37
N THR A 219 -8.04 4.79 -0.67
CA THR A 219 -6.89 5.72 -0.57
C THR A 219 -7.17 6.96 0.29
N ASN A 220 -8.43 7.32 0.51
CA ASN A 220 -8.80 8.40 1.43
C ASN A 220 -8.73 7.99 2.91
N PHE A 221 -8.57 6.70 3.22
CA PHE A 221 -8.33 6.20 4.57
C PHE A 221 -6.85 5.96 4.85
N GLU A 222 -6.02 5.80 3.81
CA GLU A 222 -4.58 5.56 3.95
C GLU A 222 -3.90 6.57 4.90
N THR A 223 -3.14 6.02 5.84
CA THR A 223 -2.32 6.75 6.80
C THR A 223 -1.15 5.85 7.18
N GLU A 224 -0.04 6.43 7.61
CA GLU A 224 1.09 5.66 8.14
C GLU A 224 0.93 5.34 9.64
N ARG A 225 -0.05 6.00 10.29
CA ARG A 225 -0.29 5.93 11.72
C ARG A 225 -1.77 6.11 12.03
N THR A 226 -2.29 5.31 12.95
CA THR A 226 -3.71 5.35 13.36
C THR A 226 -3.95 6.08 14.68
N ASP A 227 -2.89 6.49 15.37
CA ASP A 227 -2.94 7.29 16.61
C ASP A 227 -3.05 8.81 16.35
N ILE A 228 -3.17 9.20 15.08
CA ILE A 228 -3.40 10.57 14.63
C ILE A 228 -4.77 10.67 13.96
N HIS A 229 -5.23 11.90 13.68
CA HIS A 229 -6.41 12.08 12.83
C HIS A 229 -6.07 11.68 11.38
N PHE A 230 -6.92 10.87 10.75
CA PHE A 230 -6.82 10.47 9.34
C PHE A 230 -8.20 10.38 8.68
N GLY A 231 -8.29 9.94 7.42
CA GLY A 231 -9.53 9.92 6.63
C GLY A 231 -9.60 11.09 5.63
N PHE A 232 -10.73 11.22 4.92
CA PHE A 232 -10.85 12.18 3.79
C PHE A 232 -10.65 13.67 4.15
N GLN A 233 -10.81 14.04 5.41
CA GLN A 233 -10.58 15.40 5.90
C GLN A 233 -9.09 15.70 6.15
N VAL A 234 -8.26 14.67 6.17
CA VAL A 234 -6.81 14.77 6.34
C VAL A 234 -6.16 14.47 5.00
N ASP A 235 -5.15 15.26 4.67
CA ASP A 235 -4.49 15.16 3.37
C ASP A 235 -3.54 13.96 3.35
N ASN A 236 -3.76 13.05 2.40
CA ASN A 236 -2.82 11.96 2.12
C ASN A 236 -1.71 12.55 1.22
N TRP A 237 -0.69 13.10 1.87
CA TRP A 237 0.40 13.81 1.21
C TRP A 237 1.12 12.94 0.17
N ARG A 238 1.28 11.63 0.38
CA ARG A 238 1.91 10.73 -0.61
C ARG A 238 1.11 10.66 -1.89
N ARG A 239 -0.21 10.46 -1.80
CA ARG A 239 -1.08 10.41 -2.98
C ARG A 239 -1.15 11.76 -3.67
N ARG A 240 -1.18 12.84 -2.90
CA ARG A 240 -1.18 14.20 -3.46
C ARG A 240 0.14 14.56 -4.15
N ASP A 241 1.28 14.23 -3.57
CA ASP A 241 2.59 14.49 -4.17
C ASP A 241 2.78 13.64 -5.44
N SER A 242 2.30 12.39 -5.43
CA SER A 242 2.26 11.55 -6.64
C SER A 242 1.35 12.14 -7.73
N PHE A 243 0.17 12.67 -7.35
CA PHE A 243 -0.72 13.37 -8.29
C PHE A 243 -0.07 14.63 -8.86
N GLN A 244 0.67 15.37 -8.02
CA GLN A 244 1.42 16.52 -8.51
C GLN A 244 2.52 16.11 -9.47
N LEU A 245 3.28 15.07 -9.14
CA LEU A 245 4.33 14.58 -10.01
C LEU A 245 3.77 14.17 -11.39
N ALA A 246 2.56 13.58 -11.41
CA ALA A 246 1.85 13.31 -12.66
C ALA A 246 1.49 14.60 -13.42
N CYS A 247 1.04 15.66 -12.73
CA CYS A 247 0.82 16.97 -13.35
C CYS A 247 2.11 17.55 -13.96
N ASP A 248 3.20 17.55 -13.19
CA ASP A 248 4.47 18.16 -13.58
C ASP A 248 5.13 17.43 -14.76
N LYS A 249 4.90 16.10 -14.86
CA LYS A 249 5.38 15.26 -15.97
C LYS A 249 4.44 15.23 -17.18
N ASP A 250 3.30 15.93 -17.13
CA ASP A 250 2.24 15.85 -18.16
C ASP A 250 1.74 14.40 -18.37
N MET A 251 1.61 13.67 -17.26
CA MET A 251 1.17 12.26 -17.19
C MET A 251 -0.17 12.09 -16.49
N ILE A 252 -0.97 13.16 -16.38
CA ILE A 252 -2.36 13.06 -15.93
C ILE A 252 -3.14 12.24 -16.93
N ILE A 253 -3.91 11.29 -16.42
CA ILE A 253 -4.72 10.38 -17.22
C ILE A 253 -6.04 11.11 -17.50
N PRO A 254 -6.44 11.25 -18.78
CA PRO A 254 -7.73 11.85 -19.13
C PRO A 254 -8.87 11.19 -18.34
N LEU A 255 -9.75 12.00 -17.75
CA LEU A 255 -10.80 11.53 -16.85
C LEU A 255 -11.70 10.47 -17.50
N GLN A 256 -11.98 10.58 -18.80
CA GLN A 256 -12.72 9.56 -19.56
C GLN A 256 -12.06 8.15 -19.51
N ILE A 257 -10.73 8.09 -19.47
CA ILE A 257 -9.97 6.85 -19.32
C ILE A 257 -10.03 6.38 -17.86
N VAL A 258 -9.84 7.30 -16.90
CA VAL A 258 -9.96 6.98 -15.46
C VAL A 258 -11.33 6.37 -15.13
N LEU A 259 -12.42 6.90 -15.71
CA LEU A 259 -13.78 6.41 -15.50
C LEU A 259 -14.02 5.00 -16.05
N THR A 260 -13.25 4.57 -17.05
CA THR A 260 -13.46 3.30 -17.77
C THR A 260 -12.39 2.25 -17.49
N GLN A 261 -11.30 2.60 -16.80
CA GLN A 261 -10.26 1.66 -16.37
C GLN A 261 -10.84 0.63 -15.37
N ASP A 262 -10.71 -0.66 -15.69
CA ASP A 262 -11.24 -1.77 -14.88
C ASP A 262 -10.16 -2.56 -14.12
N HIS A 263 -8.98 -2.70 -14.70
CA HIS A 263 -7.89 -3.51 -14.14
C HIS A 263 -6.54 -3.05 -14.71
N PHE A 264 -5.46 -3.43 -14.05
CA PHE A 264 -4.09 -3.27 -14.56
C PHE A 264 -3.51 -4.62 -14.93
N THR A 265 -2.63 -4.65 -15.93
CA THR A 265 -1.81 -5.82 -16.23
C THR A 265 -0.35 -5.42 -16.32
N ASP A 266 0.54 -6.28 -15.84
CA ASP A 266 1.99 -6.02 -15.85
C ASP A 266 2.55 -5.90 -17.28
N GLU A 267 1.86 -6.49 -18.27
CA GLU A 267 2.22 -6.41 -19.68
C GLU A 267 1.96 -5.01 -20.27
N THR A 268 0.95 -4.30 -19.76
CA THR A 268 0.47 -3.04 -20.35
C THR A 268 0.75 -1.81 -19.49
N ASN A 269 1.11 -1.97 -18.22
CA ASN A 269 1.18 -0.85 -17.26
C ASN A 269 2.46 -0.90 -16.43
N SER A 270 3.21 0.21 -16.43
CA SER A 270 4.34 0.39 -15.52
C SER A 270 3.84 0.68 -14.10
N ASN A 271 4.64 0.32 -13.09
CA ASN A 271 4.36 0.64 -11.68
C ASN A 271 4.12 2.15 -11.46
N GLU A 272 4.82 3.00 -12.20
CA GLU A 272 4.63 4.46 -12.15
C GLU A 272 3.24 4.86 -12.68
N ALA A 273 2.81 4.31 -13.82
CA ALA A 273 1.49 4.60 -14.39
C ALA A 273 0.36 4.13 -13.46
N VAL A 274 0.52 2.96 -12.85
CA VAL A 274 -0.40 2.47 -11.80
C VAL A 274 -0.40 3.45 -10.63
N GLY A 275 0.77 3.83 -10.11
CA GLY A 275 0.89 4.80 -9.02
C GLY A 275 0.19 6.13 -9.30
N PHE A 276 0.30 6.66 -10.52
CA PHE A 276 -0.39 7.89 -10.93
C PHE A 276 -1.90 7.72 -11.08
N PHE A 277 -2.39 6.55 -11.49
CA PHE A 277 -3.82 6.28 -11.46
C PHE A 277 -4.38 6.32 -10.04
N TYR A 278 -3.75 5.62 -9.09
CA TYR A 278 -4.19 5.63 -7.70
C TYR A 278 -4.14 7.04 -7.09
N ALA A 279 -3.11 7.83 -7.45
CA ALA A 279 -3.01 9.22 -7.03
C ALA A 279 -4.13 10.10 -7.60
N GLN A 280 -4.50 9.92 -8.86
CA GLN A 280 -5.63 10.62 -9.50
C GLN A 280 -6.98 10.16 -8.93
N ALA A 281 -7.16 8.87 -8.71
CA ALA A 281 -8.34 8.30 -8.06
C ALA A 281 -8.54 8.91 -6.67
N TYR A 282 -7.47 8.95 -5.85
CA TYR A 282 -7.47 9.63 -4.55
C TYR A 282 -7.88 11.10 -4.67
N ALA A 283 -7.22 11.86 -5.55
CA ALA A 283 -7.45 13.31 -5.64
C ALA A 283 -8.87 13.61 -6.16
N LEU A 284 -9.42 12.79 -7.05
CA LEU A 284 -10.77 12.93 -7.57
C LEU A 284 -11.81 12.61 -6.49
N THR A 285 -11.71 11.45 -5.82
CA THR A 285 -12.65 11.10 -4.75
C THR A 285 -12.54 12.05 -3.57
N ASN A 286 -11.33 12.44 -3.16
CA ASN A 286 -11.13 13.39 -2.07
C ASN A 286 -11.79 14.75 -2.37
N TRP A 287 -11.70 15.23 -3.63
CA TRP A 287 -12.40 16.43 -4.07
C TRP A 287 -13.91 16.25 -4.06
N LEU A 288 -14.44 15.14 -4.60
CA LEU A 288 -15.88 14.86 -4.59
C LEU A 288 -16.45 14.73 -3.17
N LEU A 289 -15.71 14.10 -2.24
CA LEU A 289 -16.10 13.98 -0.83
C LEU A 289 -16.23 15.33 -0.13
N ARG A 290 -15.45 16.33 -0.54
CA ARG A 290 -15.47 17.68 0.06
C ARG A 290 -16.45 18.61 -0.63
N GLU A 291 -16.47 18.58 -1.97
CA GLU A 291 -17.12 19.62 -2.78
C GLU A 291 -18.44 19.15 -3.41
N ARG A 292 -18.64 17.84 -3.55
CA ARG A 292 -19.81 17.20 -4.19
C ARG A 292 -20.33 15.98 -3.41
N PRO A 293 -20.45 16.02 -2.07
CA PRO A 293 -20.75 14.83 -1.27
C PRO A 293 -22.14 14.26 -1.56
N THR A 294 -23.12 15.11 -1.92
CA THR A 294 -24.47 14.67 -2.27
C THR A 294 -24.48 13.91 -3.59
N GLU A 295 -23.83 14.45 -4.62
CA GLU A 295 -23.70 13.82 -5.92
C GLU A 295 -22.92 12.52 -5.82
N LEU A 296 -21.82 12.48 -5.05
CA LEU A 296 -21.08 11.24 -4.81
C LEU A 296 -21.93 10.17 -4.13
N ARG A 297 -22.73 10.55 -3.13
CA ARG A 297 -23.67 9.63 -2.47
C ARG A 297 -24.70 9.09 -3.46
N LEU A 298 -25.31 9.95 -4.28
CA LEU A 298 -26.28 9.52 -5.31
C LEU A 298 -25.64 8.56 -6.33
N TYR A 299 -24.41 8.86 -6.78
CA TYR A 299 -23.67 7.98 -7.69
C TYR A 299 -23.41 6.60 -7.08
N LEU A 300 -22.97 6.54 -5.82
CA LEU A 300 -22.80 5.28 -5.08
C LEU A 300 -24.11 4.51 -4.91
N GLU A 301 -25.20 5.20 -4.58
CA GLU A 301 -26.54 4.61 -4.44
C GLU A 301 -27.03 4.00 -5.76
N SER A 302 -26.85 4.69 -6.90
CA SER A 302 -27.22 4.20 -8.23
C SER A 302 -26.33 3.06 -8.75
N LEU A 303 -25.05 3.01 -8.35
CA LEU A 303 -24.21 1.83 -8.59
C LEU A 303 -24.68 0.64 -7.75
N ARG A 304 -25.01 0.91 -6.48
CA ARG A 304 -25.43 -0.09 -5.51
C ARG A 304 -26.76 -0.73 -5.87
N ASP A 305 -27.76 0.05 -6.29
CA ASP A 305 -29.07 -0.48 -6.66
C ASP A 305 -29.09 -1.17 -8.04
N GLY A 306 -28.06 -0.93 -8.85
CA GLY A 306 -27.87 -1.54 -10.17
C GLY A 306 -28.29 -0.64 -11.33
N SER A 307 -28.81 0.56 -11.07
CA SER A 307 -29.18 1.55 -12.10
C SER A 307 -27.99 1.87 -13.01
N PHE A 308 -26.76 1.83 -12.47
CA PHE A 308 -25.51 2.09 -13.20
C PHE A 308 -24.64 0.84 -13.40
N ALA A 309 -25.22 -0.36 -13.44
CA ALA A 309 -24.45 -1.61 -13.52
C ALA A 309 -23.73 -1.84 -14.86
N VAL A 310 -24.13 -1.15 -15.94
CA VAL A 310 -23.56 -1.33 -17.29
C VAL A 310 -22.22 -0.58 -17.40
N ALA A 311 -21.12 -1.32 -17.52
CA ALA A 311 -19.78 -0.75 -17.55
C ALA A 311 -19.54 0.19 -18.74
N GLN A 312 -20.12 -0.11 -19.90
CA GLN A 312 -20.03 0.72 -21.11
C GLN A 312 -20.70 2.09 -20.94
N ASP A 313 -21.66 2.21 -20.02
CA ASP A 313 -22.37 3.45 -19.74
C ASP A 313 -21.69 4.29 -18.65
N ARG A 314 -20.52 3.90 -18.12
CA ARG A 314 -19.88 4.59 -16.98
C ARG A 314 -19.69 6.09 -17.17
N GLN A 315 -19.24 6.51 -18.35
CA GLN A 315 -19.10 7.94 -18.66
C GLN A 315 -20.47 8.64 -18.63
N LYS A 316 -21.47 8.07 -19.32
CA LYS A 316 -22.84 8.61 -19.35
C LYS A 316 -23.45 8.69 -17.96
N ASN A 317 -23.28 7.64 -17.15
CA ASN A 317 -23.76 7.56 -15.78
C ASN A 317 -23.09 8.59 -14.87
N PHE A 318 -21.78 8.82 -15.07
CA PHE A 318 -21.05 9.88 -14.40
C PHE A 318 -21.59 11.26 -14.78
N GLU A 319 -21.80 11.51 -16.08
CA GLU A 319 -22.33 12.79 -16.56
C GLU A 319 -23.75 13.07 -16.11
N ALA A 320 -24.57 12.03 -15.93
CA ALA A 320 -25.93 12.14 -15.39
C ALA A 320 -25.97 12.70 -13.96
N ILE A 321 -24.90 12.50 -13.17
CA ILE A 321 -24.82 12.93 -11.77
C ILE A 321 -23.95 14.20 -11.62
N PHE A 322 -22.77 14.22 -12.24
CA PHE A 322 -21.77 15.27 -12.03
C PHE A 322 -21.71 16.31 -13.15
N GLY A 323 -22.44 16.10 -14.25
CA GLY A 323 -22.36 16.90 -15.47
C GLY A 323 -21.14 16.57 -16.34
N SER A 324 -20.88 17.40 -17.35
CA SER A 324 -19.86 17.15 -18.38
C SER A 324 -18.47 16.79 -17.80
N VAL A 325 -17.94 15.64 -18.22
CA VAL A 325 -16.60 15.15 -17.82
C VAL A 325 -15.52 16.18 -18.12
N ALA A 326 -15.49 16.73 -19.33
CA ALA A 326 -14.46 17.69 -19.74
C ALA A 326 -14.51 18.99 -18.91
N ARG A 327 -15.71 19.44 -18.49
CA ARG A 327 -15.84 20.62 -17.62
C ARG A 327 -15.38 20.29 -16.19
N LEU A 328 -15.74 19.12 -15.68
CA LEU A 328 -15.36 18.69 -14.34
C LEU A 328 -13.84 18.52 -14.23
N GLU A 329 -13.21 17.84 -15.19
CA GLU A 329 -11.76 17.63 -15.24
C GLU A 329 -10.99 18.96 -15.17
N ARG A 330 -11.34 19.94 -16.02
CA ARG A 330 -10.70 21.27 -15.99
C ARG A 330 -10.88 21.99 -14.65
N ASN A 331 -12.05 21.87 -14.04
CA ASN A 331 -12.35 22.55 -12.77
C ASN A 331 -11.60 21.91 -11.60
N TRP A 332 -11.61 20.59 -11.54
CA TRP A 332 -11.00 19.81 -10.47
C TRP A 332 -9.47 19.92 -10.49
N VAL A 333 -8.83 19.71 -11.65
CA VAL A 333 -7.36 19.85 -11.78
C VAL A 333 -6.92 21.26 -11.40
N ARG A 334 -7.64 22.30 -11.84
CA ARG A 334 -7.36 23.68 -11.43
C ARG A 334 -7.56 23.92 -9.93
N TYR A 335 -8.57 23.29 -9.33
CA TYR A 335 -8.81 23.39 -7.90
C TYR A 335 -7.68 22.74 -7.09
N GLU A 336 -7.28 21.51 -7.44
CA GLU A 336 -6.20 20.81 -6.74
C GLU A 336 -4.87 21.56 -6.88
N GLY A 337 -4.58 22.12 -8.07
CA GLY A 337 -3.41 22.99 -8.24
C GLY A 337 -3.42 24.27 -7.39
N ARG A 338 -4.60 24.79 -6.99
CA ARG A 338 -4.69 25.92 -6.04
C ARG A 338 -4.49 25.46 -4.59
N ARG A 339 -5.23 24.43 -4.17
CA ARG A 339 -5.12 23.84 -2.82
C ARG A 339 -3.68 23.41 -2.53
N GLN A 340 -2.98 22.94 -3.54
CA GLN A 340 -1.59 22.55 -3.41
C GLN A 340 -0.69 23.74 -3.03
N LYS A 341 -0.86 24.88 -3.71
CA LYS A 341 -0.13 26.11 -3.38
C LYS A 341 -0.40 26.54 -1.94
N GLU A 342 -1.66 26.50 -1.51
CA GLU A 342 -2.05 26.83 -0.13
C GLU A 342 -1.35 25.93 0.89
N PHE A 343 -1.38 24.61 0.69
CA PHE A 343 -0.69 23.68 1.58
C PHE A 343 0.83 23.88 1.58
N LEU A 344 1.47 24.04 0.42
CA LEU A 344 2.92 24.26 0.36
C LEU A 344 3.33 25.55 1.10
N THR A 345 2.43 26.54 1.17
CA THR A 345 2.64 27.75 1.96
C THR A 345 2.31 27.60 3.46
N SER A 346 1.68 26.49 3.87
CA SER A 346 1.28 26.23 5.25
C SER A 346 2.48 26.04 6.20
N PRO A 347 2.34 26.36 7.49
CA PRO A 347 3.40 26.14 8.48
C PRO A 347 3.84 24.67 8.60
N PHE A 348 2.88 23.74 8.48
CA PHE A 348 3.15 22.30 8.51
C PHE A 348 4.06 21.88 7.35
N ALA A 349 3.69 22.22 6.10
CA ALA A 349 4.49 21.86 4.93
C ALA A 349 5.90 22.49 4.98
N LYS A 350 6.01 23.74 5.43
CA LYS A 350 7.31 24.40 5.63
C LYS A 350 8.19 23.66 6.64
N SER A 351 7.60 23.18 7.74
CA SER A 351 8.30 22.40 8.77
C SER A 351 8.76 21.04 8.25
N VAL A 352 7.94 20.34 7.46
CA VAL A 352 8.30 19.05 6.84
C VAL A 352 9.40 19.23 5.79
N LEU A 353 9.26 20.20 4.89
CA LEU A 353 10.27 20.50 3.86
C LEU A 353 11.63 20.92 4.47
N ALA A 354 11.62 21.65 5.58
CA ALA A 354 12.84 22.00 6.31
C ALA A 354 13.55 20.80 6.96
N LYS A 355 12.82 19.70 7.19
CA LYS A 355 13.34 18.45 7.78
C LYS A 355 13.70 17.40 6.73
N MET A 356 13.36 17.61 5.46
CA MET A 356 13.76 16.70 4.39
C MET A 356 15.29 16.76 4.23
N PRO A 357 15.98 15.60 4.17
CA PRO A 357 17.41 15.59 3.94
C PRO A 357 17.71 16.23 2.58
N THR A 358 18.52 17.28 2.56
CA THR A 358 19.16 17.74 1.33
C THR A 358 19.90 16.56 0.72
N ALA A 359 19.57 16.20 -0.52
CA ALA A 359 20.15 15.09 -1.27
C ALA A 359 21.64 14.95 -0.91
N ALA A 360 21.99 13.83 -0.27
CA ALA A 360 23.36 13.56 0.13
C ALA A 360 24.23 13.66 -1.12
N LYS A 361 25.21 14.57 -1.10
CA LYS A 361 26.25 14.61 -2.13
C LYS A 361 26.86 13.21 -2.18
N THR A 362 26.78 12.60 -3.35
CA THR A 362 27.47 11.36 -3.69
C THR A 362 28.93 11.47 -3.24
N ILE A 363 29.35 10.56 -2.35
CA ILE A 363 30.75 10.41 -1.98
C ILE A 363 31.49 9.96 -3.24
N PRO A 364 32.52 10.69 -3.73
CA PRO A 364 33.27 10.27 -4.89
C PRO A 364 33.97 8.94 -4.63
N ALA A 365 33.73 7.96 -5.49
CA ALA A 365 34.46 6.70 -5.51
C ALA A 365 35.84 6.92 -6.15
N ASP A 366 36.78 7.57 -5.45
CA ASP A 366 38.19 7.55 -5.87
C ASP A 366 39.15 7.98 -4.76
N THR A 367 39.42 7.09 -3.80
CA THR A 367 40.67 7.10 -3.02
C THR A 367 40.97 5.69 -2.48
N ALA A 368 41.38 4.77 -3.35
CA ALA A 368 42.08 3.55 -2.93
C ALA A 368 42.93 2.98 -4.08
N LYS A 369 44.07 3.61 -4.36
CA LYS A 369 45.21 2.99 -5.08
C LYS A 369 46.53 3.52 -4.52
N SER A 370 47.57 2.68 -4.61
CA SER A 370 48.96 2.79 -4.10
C SER A 370 49.10 2.46 -2.61
N ASP A 371 49.94 1.52 -2.14
CA ASP A 371 51.12 0.88 -2.70
C ASP A 371 51.38 -0.48 -2.03
N MET A 372 51.97 -1.43 -2.78
CA MET A 372 53.05 -2.38 -2.39
C MET A 372 52.99 -3.71 -3.19
N PRO A 373 54.14 -4.38 -3.41
CA PRO A 373 54.47 -5.01 -4.70
C PRO A 373 54.25 -6.53 -4.78
N GLN A 374 54.00 -7.00 -6.00
CA GLN A 374 53.95 -8.43 -6.36
C GLN A 374 55.35 -9.02 -6.60
N PRO A 375 55.61 -10.29 -6.21
CA PRO A 375 56.73 -11.06 -6.72
C PRO A 375 56.33 -11.95 -7.92
N ASN A 376 57.00 -11.67 -9.04
CA ASN A 376 57.44 -12.47 -10.19
C ASN A 376 57.06 -13.97 -10.38
N THR A 377 56.61 -14.23 -11.63
CA THR A 377 57.02 -15.29 -12.61
C THR A 377 56.72 -16.78 -12.31
N ALA A 378 56.29 -17.67 -13.21
CA ALA A 378 55.92 -17.67 -14.65
C ALA A 378 55.24 -19.06 -14.96
N PRO A 379 55.23 -19.65 -16.18
CA PRO A 379 54.08 -19.65 -17.11
C PRO A 379 53.61 -21.06 -17.56
N ASN A 380 52.39 -21.18 -18.12
CA ASN A 380 52.03 -22.20 -19.14
C ASN A 380 50.67 -21.87 -19.78
N GLN A 381 50.64 -21.33 -21.00
CA GLN A 381 50.46 -22.00 -22.31
C GLN A 381 49.08 -22.64 -22.59
N SER A 382 48.41 -22.02 -23.57
CA SER A 382 47.68 -22.62 -24.71
C SER A 382 46.40 -23.42 -24.47
N SER A 383 45.26 -22.94 -24.98
CA SER A 383 44.76 -23.33 -26.31
C SER A 383 43.39 -22.72 -26.64
N THR A 384 43.32 -22.15 -27.84
CA THR A 384 42.18 -21.94 -28.75
C THR A 384 41.04 -22.95 -28.63
N THR A 385 39.79 -22.53 -28.87
CA THR A 385 39.01 -22.88 -30.08
C THR A 385 37.70 -22.07 -30.13
N THR A 386 37.54 -21.34 -31.22
CA THR A 386 36.33 -20.66 -31.72
C THR A 386 35.38 -21.67 -32.34
N LEU A 387 34.06 -21.49 -32.21
CA LEU A 387 33.10 -21.91 -33.25
C LEU A 387 31.74 -21.22 -33.05
N GLU A 388 31.48 -20.26 -33.93
CA GLU A 388 30.15 -19.82 -34.32
C GLU A 388 29.45 -20.94 -35.09
N THR A 389 28.13 -21.08 -34.93
CA THR A 389 27.27 -21.51 -36.05
C THR A 389 25.83 -21.03 -35.87
N THR A 390 25.24 -20.79 -37.03
CA THR A 390 24.14 -19.88 -37.34
C THR A 390 22.82 -20.62 -37.50
N THR A 391 21.70 -19.93 -37.19
CA THR A 391 20.32 -20.08 -37.75
C THR A 391 19.60 -21.42 -37.69
N GLN A 392 18.37 -21.42 -37.14
CA GLN A 392 17.17 -21.67 -37.96
C GLN A 392 15.85 -21.26 -37.28
N SER A 393 14.96 -20.76 -38.13
CA SER A 393 13.57 -20.35 -37.92
C SER A 393 12.65 -21.55 -37.72
N GLY A 394 11.67 -21.43 -36.82
CA GLY A 394 10.57 -22.39 -36.66
C GLY A 394 9.34 -21.74 -36.01
N ARG A 395 8.28 -21.59 -36.80
CA ARG A 395 6.91 -21.20 -36.39
C ARG A 395 6.31 -22.21 -35.40
N GLN A 396 5.55 -21.73 -34.41
CA GLN A 396 4.44 -22.45 -33.74
C GLN A 396 3.62 -21.39 -32.93
N SER A 397 2.44 -20.98 -33.41
CA SER A 397 1.08 -21.50 -33.14
C SER A 397 0.51 -21.13 -31.76
N ALA A 398 -0.58 -20.35 -31.81
CA ALA A 398 -1.33 -19.78 -30.69
C ALA A 398 -2.21 -20.80 -29.91
N PRO A 399 -2.55 -20.55 -28.63
CA PRO A 399 -3.57 -21.30 -27.91
C PRO A 399 -4.92 -20.57 -27.83
N ILE A 400 -5.99 -21.38 -27.96
CA ILE A 400 -7.42 -21.08 -27.81
C ILE A 400 -7.79 -21.06 -26.31
N PRO A 401 -8.72 -20.20 -25.82
CA PRO A 401 -9.12 -20.15 -24.42
C PRO A 401 -10.22 -21.18 -24.06
N PRO A 402 -10.27 -21.71 -22.81
CA PRO A 402 -11.33 -22.60 -22.37
C PRO A 402 -12.56 -21.85 -21.78
N LYS A 403 -13.69 -22.55 -21.87
CA LYS A 403 -15.08 -22.17 -21.53
C LYS A 403 -15.36 -21.97 -20.06
#